data_AF-A0A3B8QEL8-F1
#
_entry.id   AF-A0A3B8QEL8-F1
#
_cell.length_a   1.000
_cell.length_b   1.000
_cell.length_c   1.000
_cell.angle_alpha   90.00
_cell.angle_beta   90.00
_cell.angle_gamma   90.00
#
_symmetry.space_group_name_H-M   'P 1'
#
loop_
_entity.id
_entity.type
_entity.pdbx_description
1 polymer ?
#
loop_
_entity_poly.entity_id
_entity_poly.type
_entity_poly.pdbx_seq_one_letter_code
_entity_poly.pdbx_strand_id
1 'polypeptide(L)' 'MKVRGASVLLLVCLLFSAPQPAEAQRLSYSKGQPVYPAYEGWERNSDGSVDMLFGYMNENWEQELE' A
#
# COMPACT_ATOMS: atom_id res chain seq x y z
N MET A 1 -7.38 41.93 30.06
CA MET A 1 -6.98 40.51 30.15
C MET A 1 -7.81 39.54 29.28
N LYS A 2 -8.72 40.00 28.38
CA LYS A 2 -9.60 39.13 27.58
C LYS A 2 -9.00 38.64 26.24
N VAL A 3 -8.01 39.38 25.71
CA VAL A 3 -7.42 39.12 24.37
C VAL A 3 -6.52 37.87 24.35
N ARG A 4 -5.86 37.55 25.47
CA ARG A 4 -4.94 36.42 25.59
C ARG A 4 -5.65 35.06 25.45
N GLY A 5 -6.86 34.93 25.98
CA GLY A 5 -7.64 33.68 25.88
C GLY A 5 -8.14 33.40 24.46
N ALA A 6 -8.58 34.45 23.74
CA ALA A 6 -9.04 34.34 22.36
C ALA A 6 -7.89 33.95 21.41
N SER A 7 -6.70 34.52 21.58
CA SER A 7 -5.52 34.17 20.79
C SER A 7 -5.06 32.73 21.02
N VAL A 8 -5.13 32.24 22.26
CA VAL A 8 -4.80 30.83 22.59
C VAL A 8 -5.81 29.88 21.95
N LEU A 9 -7.11 30.18 22.04
CA LEU A 9 -8.14 29.39 21.38
C LEU A 9 -7.97 29.35 19.85
N LEU A 10 -7.67 30.49 19.24
CA LEU A 10 -7.43 30.58 17.79
C LEU A 10 -6.23 29.73 17.38
N LEU A 11 -5.15 29.76 18.16
CA LEU A 11 -3.95 28.97 17.91
C LEU A 11 -4.23 27.47 18.02
N VAL A 12 -5.02 27.06 19.01
CA VAL A 12 -5.45 25.66 19.18
C VAL A 12 -6.32 25.21 18.02
N CYS A 13 -7.28 26.02 17.59
CA CYS A 13 -8.12 25.72 16.42
C CYS A 13 -7.27 25.58 15.14
N LEU A 14 -6.28 26.45 14.94
CA LEU A 14 -5.37 26.38 13.79
C LEU A 14 -4.51 25.12 13.80
N LEU A 15 -4.04 24.68 14.97
CA LEU A 15 -3.27 23.43 15.11
C LEU A 15 -4.12 22.18 14.85
N PHE A 16 -5.41 22.20 15.24
CA PHE A 16 -6.34 21.10 15.00
C PHE A 16 -6.91 21.05 13.57
N SER A 17 -6.74 22.12 12.79
CA SER A 17 -7.19 22.19 11.39
C SER A 17 -6.13 21.73 10.39
N ALA A 18 -4.92 21.37 10.86
CA ALA A 18 -3.85 20.91 10.00
C ALA A 18 -4.24 19.57 9.34
N PRO A 19 -4.02 19.40 8.03
CA PRO A 19 -4.25 18.12 7.36
C PRO A 19 -3.36 17.06 8.01
N GLN A 20 -3.99 16.07 8.64
CA GLN A 20 -3.29 14.90 9.16
C GLN A 20 -2.82 14.07 7.96
N PRO A 21 -1.62 13.47 8.01
CA PRO A 21 -1.23 12.49 7.01
C PRO A 21 -2.30 11.37 7.01
N ALA A 22 -2.87 11.09 5.85
CA ALA A 22 -3.81 9.99 5.72
C ALA A 22 -3.01 8.68 5.64
N GLU A 23 -2.78 8.01 6.79
CA GLU A 23 -2.13 6.68 6.83
C GLU A 23 -2.89 5.59 6.06
N ALA A 24 -4.13 5.85 5.61
CA ALA A 24 -4.97 4.88 4.91
C ALA A 24 -4.38 4.39 3.56
N GLN A 25 -3.36 5.05 3.01
CA GLN A 25 -2.77 4.69 1.71
C GLN A 25 -1.47 3.85 1.79
N ARG A 26 -1.12 3.34 2.98
CA ARG A 26 0.20 2.73 3.25
C ARG A 26 0.31 1.23 2.97
N LEU A 27 -0.42 0.72 1.97
CA LEU A 27 -0.28 -0.67 1.49
C LEU A 27 0.77 -0.80 0.37
N SER A 28 1.35 0.30 -0.10
CA SER A 28 2.39 0.28 -1.12
C SER A 28 3.76 0.17 -0.46
N TYR A 29 4.44 -0.96 -0.64
CA TYR A 29 5.82 -1.13 -0.20
C TYR A 29 6.78 -0.72 -1.32
N SER A 30 7.79 0.10 -1.02
CA SER A 30 8.80 0.42 -2.02
C SER A 30 9.70 -0.79 -2.29
N LYS A 31 10.18 -1.47 -1.24
CA LYS A 31 11.16 -2.59 -1.28
C LYS A 31 11.02 -3.52 -0.07
N GLY A 32 11.68 -4.68 -0.14
CA GLY A 32 11.95 -5.55 1.02
C GLY A 32 10.82 -6.49 1.45
N GLN A 33 9.66 -6.47 0.78
CA GLN A 33 8.65 -7.50 1.00
C GLN A 33 9.02 -8.79 0.26
N PRO A 34 8.61 -9.96 0.79
CA PRO A 34 8.73 -11.21 0.05
C PRO A 34 7.86 -11.17 -1.21
N VAL A 35 8.19 -12.03 -2.18
CA VAL A 35 7.27 -12.35 -3.27
C VAL A 35 6.41 -13.56 -2.89
N TYR A 36 5.18 -13.55 -3.36
CA TYR A 36 4.21 -14.60 -3.03
C TYR A 36 3.97 -15.47 -4.27
N PRO A 37 4.30 -16.77 -4.23
CA PRO A 37 4.03 -17.66 -5.36
C PRO A 37 2.52 -17.88 -5.52
N ALA A 38 2.08 -18.01 -6.77
CA ALA A 38 0.69 -18.28 -7.10
C ALA A 38 0.60 -19.53 -8.00
N TYR A 39 -0.29 -20.45 -7.64
CA TYR A 39 -0.77 -21.45 -8.58
C TYR A 39 -2.00 -20.87 -9.29
N GLU A 40 -1.88 -20.69 -10.60
CA GLU A 40 -2.91 -20.01 -11.40
C GLU A 40 -3.85 -21.01 -12.10
N GLY A 41 -3.56 -22.31 -11.98
CA GLY A 41 -4.39 -23.38 -12.51
C GLY A 41 -3.63 -24.24 -13.51
N TRP A 42 -4.39 -24.91 -14.35
CA TRP A 42 -3.86 -25.81 -15.37
C TRP A 42 -4.69 -25.73 -16.64
N GLU A 43 -4.05 -25.99 -17.76
CA GLU A 43 -4.69 -26.07 -19.06
C GLU A 43 -4.46 -27.46 -19.66
N ARG A 44 -5.45 -27.96 -20.41
CA ARG A 44 -5.31 -29.19 -21.18
C ARG A 44 -5.02 -28.86 -22.64
N ASN A 45 -3.90 -29.37 -23.13
CA ASN A 45 -3.50 -29.20 -24.52
C ASN A 45 -4.30 -30.10 -25.46
N SER A 46 -4.29 -29.76 -26.75
CA SER A 46 -4.97 -30.55 -27.78
C SER A 46 -4.41 -31.96 -27.96
N ASP A 47 -3.14 -32.17 -27.60
CA ASP A 47 -2.49 -33.48 -27.59
C ASP A 47 -2.77 -34.30 -26.31
N GLY A 48 -3.54 -33.73 -25.38
CA GLY A 48 -3.94 -34.36 -24.13
C GLY A 48 -2.97 -34.16 -22.97
N SER A 49 -1.82 -33.48 -23.17
CA SER A 49 -0.92 -33.06 -22.09
C SER A 49 -1.55 -31.96 -21.21
N VAL A 50 -0.92 -31.68 -20.08
CA VAL A 50 -1.37 -30.68 -19.09
C VAL A 50 -0.26 -29.69 -18.82
N ASP A 51 -0.55 -28.41 -19.02
CA ASP A 51 0.31 -27.30 -18.61
C ASP A 51 -0.13 -26.81 -17.23
N MET A 52 0.83 -26.60 -16.34
CA MET A 52 0.60 -26.04 -15.01
C MET A 52 1.07 -24.59 -15.00
N LEU A 53 0.20 -23.69 -14.56
CA LEU A 53 0.46 -22.26 -14.57
C LEU A 53 0.88 -21.79 -13.17
N PHE A 54 2.04 -21.16 -13.11
CA PHE A 54 2.59 -20.58 -11.90
C PHE A 54 2.96 -19.12 -12.15
N GLY A 55 2.55 -18.26 -11.22
CA GLY A 55 2.89 -16.85 -11.20
C GLY A 55 3.48 -16.45 -9.85
N TYR A 56 3.64 -15.15 -9.66
CA TYR A 56 3.98 -14.57 -8.38
C TYR A 56 3.38 -13.17 -8.25
N MET A 57 3.11 -12.75 -7.03
CA MET A 57 2.79 -11.37 -6.69
C MET A 57 4.02 -10.70 -6.10
N ASN A 58 4.42 -9.56 -6.68
CA ASN A 58 5.42 -8.68 -6.13
C ASN A 58 4.74 -7.38 -5.68
N GLU A 59 4.68 -7.15 -4.38
CA GLU A 59 4.08 -5.95 -3.79
C GLU A 59 5.05 -4.76 -3.74
N ASN A 60 6.31 -4.97 -4.14
CA ASN A 60 7.34 -3.95 -4.14
C ASN A 60 7.29 -3.11 -5.42
N TRP A 61 7.16 -1.79 -5.29
CA TRP A 61 7.06 -0.88 -6.44
C TRP A 61 8.39 -0.59 -7.14
N GLU A 62 9.50 -0.57 -6.40
CA GLU A 62 10.83 -0.22 -6.93
C GLU A 62 11.78 -1.42 -7.04
N GLN A 63 11.47 -2.54 -6.37
CA GLN A 63 12.31 -3.73 -6.36
C GLN A 63 11.79 -4.75 -7.36
N GLU A 64 12.59 -5.04 -8.39
CA GLU A 64 12.33 -6.07 -9.39
C GLU A 64 13.04 -7.40 -9.01
N LEU A 65 12.62 -8.51 -9.60
CA LEU A 65 13.29 -9.80 -9.47
C LEU A 65 14.38 -9.93 -10.55
N GLU A 66 15.56 -10.43 -10.18
CA GLU A 66 16.70 -10.69 -11.08
C GLU A 66 16.59 -12.01 -11.86
#